data_AF-A0A1H4YVI9-F1
#
_entry.id   AF-A0A1H4YVI9-F1
#
_cell.length_a   1.000
_cell.length_b   1.000
_cell.length_c   1.000
_cell.angle_alpha   90.00
_cell.angle_beta   90.00
_cell.angle_gamma   90.00
#
_symmetry.space_group_name_H-M   'P 1'
#
loop_
_entity.id
_entity.type
_entity.pdbx_description
1 polymer ?
#
loop_
_entity_poly.entity_id
_entity_poly.type
_entity_poly.pdbx_seq_one_letter_code
_entity_poly.pdbx_strand_id
1 'polypeptide(L)'
;MSGLFDPANPCLADRLGPARKVVVLAGERADITPLRRYLDELCAGDRLAGYRVLPVDFPGPRPTLAQVEHLATAAVAAGLGRKDAFVVVGHDVAGQAGLAAAALLRRHTRAVQIVGDLTAAASAVRSVERLTLGQGMSVRRKEVSILIDADRVLGGPDALSPLAATAGTTSRRLISHVEFLDGVFSRPDAGLSSWLPVHGQVLAVVDAFSPGVLADVEAFLADQRARGVISRVRTIPLTSSPSTKRRELAERLLAEADRMSLGPADLVIGVGGGAVLDLVGTVALLRGGSTPYLRIPTTLVGMIDAGIGLKVGVDAAGRKNLLGGYHPPVACLCDLAFLRTLPRQELRCGLSEAIKIAAVTDPALFSMLETHHGTLLDGPVTASTAQIVRQAIVAMQRELAANPFEEEVCRLPDFGHEFGHLLEVASGYRLRHGEAVAVGMALAGALAVESGRLAEPEYQRFLALLTGAGLPVIDPLCTPGRLWRWLREDISAHKGGAPHLVIPTAIGSGGFIHTIEELTSSMLKRACRRLSGVTS
;
A
#
# COMPACT_ATOMS: atom_id res chain seq x y z
N MET A 1 5.39 -33.97 8.29
CA MET A 1 5.94 -34.17 9.64
C MET A 1 4.94 -34.97 10.44
N SER A 2 5.41 -35.98 11.17
CA SER A 2 4.56 -36.74 12.10
C SER A 2 4.35 -35.93 13.37
N GLY A 3 3.19 -36.11 14.01
CA GLY A 3 2.78 -35.38 15.19
C GLY A 3 2.63 -33.87 14.94
N LEU A 4 2.13 -33.46 13.77
CA LEU A 4 2.05 -32.02 13.43
C LEU A 4 1.19 -31.22 14.43
N PHE A 5 0.16 -31.87 14.98
CA PHE A 5 -0.76 -31.31 15.97
C PHE A 5 -0.46 -31.79 17.39
N ASP A 6 0.71 -32.38 17.63
CA ASP A 6 1.22 -32.60 18.98
C ASP A 6 1.61 -31.23 19.57
N PRO A 7 1.05 -30.83 20.73
CA PRO A 7 1.38 -29.58 21.40
C PRO A 7 2.88 -29.38 21.70
N ALA A 8 3.63 -30.47 21.87
CA ALA A 8 5.07 -30.43 22.05
C ALA A 8 5.84 -30.17 20.73
N ASN A 9 5.17 -30.28 19.59
CA ASN A 9 5.75 -29.99 18.29
C ASN A 9 5.70 -28.47 18.00
N PRO A 10 6.86 -27.79 17.98
CA PRO A 10 6.88 -26.34 17.80
C PRO A 10 6.65 -25.92 16.34
N CYS A 11 6.61 -26.86 15.39
CA CYS A 11 6.68 -26.55 13.96
C CYS A 11 5.60 -25.56 13.51
N LEU A 12 4.33 -25.81 13.84
CA LEU A 12 3.25 -24.89 13.46
C LEU A 12 3.38 -23.56 14.21
N ALA A 13 3.62 -23.59 15.53
CA ALA A 13 3.78 -22.39 16.36
C ALA A 13 4.94 -21.48 15.91
N ASP A 14 6.07 -22.06 15.48
CA ASP A 14 7.23 -21.35 14.96
C ASP A 14 6.90 -20.67 13.62
N ARG A 15 6.16 -21.35 12.73
CA ARG A 15 5.74 -20.80 11.45
C ARG A 15 4.65 -19.74 11.55
N LEU A 16 3.89 -19.69 12.66
CA LEU A 16 3.00 -18.58 12.95
C LEU A 16 3.79 -17.30 13.32
N GLY A 17 5.03 -17.44 13.82
CA GLY A 17 5.89 -16.32 14.17
C GLY A 17 5.25 -15.42 15.24
N PRO A 18 5.38 -14.08 15.19
CA PRO A 18 4.79 -13.18 16.19
C PRO A 18 3.26 -13.08 16.21
N ALA A 19 2.53 -13.90 15.44
CA ALA A 19 1.07 -13.84 15.40
C ALA A 19 0.47 -14.08 16.79
N ARG A 20 -0.49 -13.23 17.17
CA ARG A 20 -1.30 -13.38 18.38
C ARG A 20 -2.70 -13.83 18.06
N LYS A 21 -3.20 -13.54 16.86
CA LYS A 21 -4.48 -14.04 16.35
C LYS A 21 -4.27 -14.85 15.08
N VAL A 22 -5.13 -15.83 14.88
CA VAL A 22 -5.12 -16.68 13.68
C VAL A 22 -6.51 -16.73 13.06
N VAL A 23 -6.57 -16.62 11.74
CA VAL A 23 -7.77 -16.97 10.97
C VAL A 23 -7.50 -18.28 10.24
N VAL A 24 -8.26 -19.31 10.60
CA VAL A 24 -8.21 -20.63 9.97
C VAL A 24 -9.20 -20.65 8.81
N LEU A 25 -8.71 -20.97 7.62
CA LEU A 25 -9.51 -21.17 6.42
C LEU A 25 -9.52 -22.67 6.11
N ALA A 26 -10.71 -23.26 6.13
CA ALA A 26 -10.89 -24.68 5.88
C ALA A 26 -12.14 -24.90 5.03
N GLY A 27 -12.03 -25.79 4.04
CA GLY A 27 -13.20 -26.26 3.30
C GLY A 27 -14.18 -27.00 4.22
N GLU A 28 -15.48 -27.00 3.89
CA GLU A 28 -16.52 -27.60 4.74
C GLU A 28 -16.27 -29.09 5.06
N ARG A 29 -15.58 -29.80 4.18
CA ARG A 29 -15.28 -31.24 4.32
C ARG A 29 -13.94 -31.51 5.01
N ALA A 30 -13.17 -30.48 5.34
CA ALA A 30 -11.88 -30.65 5.99
C ALA A 30 -12.08 -30.95 7.48
N ASP A 31 -11.69 -32.16 7.92
CA ASP A 31 -11.55 -32.42 9.35
C ASP A 31 -10.39 -31.60 9.92
N ILE A 32 -10.75 -30.61 10.73
CA ILE A 32 -9.85 -29.70 11.43
C ILE A 32 -9.88 -29.91 12.95
N THR A 33 -10.49 -30.99 13.43
CA THR A 33 -10.57 -31.28 14.87
C THR A 33 -9.19 -31.34 15.54
N PRO A 34 -8.17 -31.99 14.95
CA PRO A 34 -6.81 -31.99 15.52
C PRO A 34 -6.20 -30.58 15.57
N LEU A 35 -6.38 -29.79 14.51
CA LEU A 35 -5.89 -28.41 14.45
C LEU A 35 -6.58 -27.52 15.50
N ARG A 36 -7.89 -27.67 15.70
CA ARG A 36 -8.62 -26.90 16.73
C ARG A 36 -8.06 -27.19 18.11
N ARG A 37 -7.87 -28.47 18.46
CA ARG A 37 -7.27 -28.87 19.74
C ARG A 37 -5.89 -28.23 19.93
N TYR A 38 -5.02 -28.31 18.92
CA TYR A 38 -3.69 -27.68 18.98
C TYR A 38 -3.76 -26.16 19.19
N LEU A 39 -4.66 -25.47 18.47
CA LEU A 39 -4.83 -24.02 18.62
C LEU A 39 -5.44 -23.64 19.98
N ASP A 40 -6.37 -24.44 20.52
CA ASP A 40 -6.94 -24.24 21.85
C ASP A 40 -5.83 -24.33 22.92
N GLU A 41 -4.88 -25.25 22.77
CA GLU A 41 -3.73 -25.38 23.66
C GLU A 41 -2.75 -24.20 23.53
N LEU A 42 -2.49 -23.70 22.32
CA LEU A 42 -1.73 -22.46 22.14
C LEU A 42 -2.43 -21.26 22.78
N CYS A 43 -3.76 -21.23 22.81
CA CYS A 43 -4.51 -20.21 23.53
C CYS A 43 -4.41 -20.38 25.05
N ALA A 44 -4.54 -21.60 25.56
CA ALA A 44 -4.39 -21.91 26.99
C ALA A 44 -2.98 -21.56 27.50
N GLY A 45 -1.95 -21.76 26.68
CA GLY A 45 -0.57 -21.40 26.98
C GLY A 45 -0.19 -19.94 26.72
N ASP A 46 -1.17 -19.05 26.47
CA ASP A 46 -0.97 -17.64 26.11
C ASP A 46 0.02 -17.42 24.95
N ARG A 47 0.14 -18.37 24.02
CA ARG A 47 0.89 -18.18 22.78
C ARG A 47 0.05 -17.43 21.76
N LEU A 48 -1.24 -17.73 21.69
CA LEU A 48 -2.26 -17.05 20.88
C LEU A 48 -3.31 -16.39 21.77
N ALA A 49 -3.64 -15.13 21.49
CA ALA A 49 -4.77 -14.44 22.10
C ALA A 49 -6.13 -14.98 21.61
N GLY A 50 -6.18 -15.69 20.47
CA GLY A 50 -7.38 -16.34 19.97
C GLY A 50 -7.31 -16.71 18.50
N TYR A 51 -8.23 -17.57 18.05
CA TYR A 51 -8.40 -17.87 16.63
C TYR A 51 -9.88 -17.85 16.20
N ARG A 52 -10.10 -17.73 14.89
CA ARG A 52 -11.40 -17.83 14.24
C ARG A 52 -11.31 -18.78 13.07
N VAL A 53 -12.28 -19.69 12.97
CA VAL A 53 -12.41 -20.57 11.80
C VAL A 53 -13.45 -19.97 10.87
N LEU A 54 -13.07 -19.74 9.62
CA LEU A 54 -14.00 -19.38 8.56
C LEU A 54 -14.22 -20.63 7.70
N PRO A 55 -15.41 -21.24 7.74
CA PRO A 55 -15.77 -22.27 6.78
C PRO A 55 -15.93 -21.60 5.41
N VAL A 56 -15.35 -22.20 4.39
CA VAL A 56 -15.38 -21.64 3.04
C VAL A 56 -15.76 -22.72 2.05
N ASP A 57 -16.92 -22.56 1.40
CA ASP A 57 -17.27 -23.31 0.20
C ASP A 57 -17.32 -22.36 -0.99
N PHE A 58 -16.39 -22.57 -1.93
CA PHE A 58 -16.24 -21.73 -3.10
C PHE A 58 -16.42 -22.56 -4.37
N PRO A 59 -17.46 -22.26 -5.18
CA PRO A 59 -17.70 -22.99 -6.40
C PRO A 59 -16.67 -22.62 -7.48
N GLY A 60 -16.56 -23.50 -8.47
CA GLY A 60 -15.75 -23.29 -9.67
C GLY A 60 -14.38 -23.96 -9.60
N PRO A 61 -13.61 -23.93 -10.70
CA PRO A 61 -12.32 -24.62 -10.79
C PRO A 61 -11.14 -23.79 -10.28
N ARG A 62 -11.32 -22.48 -10.07
CA ARG A 62 -10.26 -21.54 -9.66
C ARG A 62 -10.82 -20.42 -8.78
N PRO A 63 -10.02 -19.89 -7.84
CA PRO A 63 -10.45 -18.78 -7.01
C PRO A 63 -10.60 -17.48 -7.80
N THR A 64 -11.58 -16.67 -7.43
CA THR A 64 -11.86 -15.34 -8.01
C THR A 64 -11.38 -14.21 -7.10
N LEU A 65 -11.19 -13.01 -7.65
CA LEU A 65 -10.80 -11.86 -6.83
C LEU A 65 -11.90 -11.44 -5.85
N ALA A 66 -13.18 -11.66 -6.19
CA ALA A 66 -14.31 -11.47 -5.29
C ALA A 66 -14.29 -12.40 -4.08
N GLN A 67 -13.97 -13.68 -4.28
CA GLN A 67 -13.76 -14.64 -3.19
C GLN A 67 -12.58 -14.24 -2.30
N VAL A 68 -11.50 -13.76 -2.91
CA VAL A 68 -10.33 -13.24 -2.18
C VAL A 68 -10.69 -12.01 -1.33
N GLU A 69 -11.43 -11.05 -1.88
CA GLU A 69 -11.94 -9.89 -1.14
C GLU A 69 -12.87 -10.29 0.01
N HIS A 70 -13.75 -11.27 -0.22
CA HIS A 70 -14.64 -11.80 0.81
C HIS A 70 -13.86 -12.36 2.00
N LEU A 71 -12.85 -13.20 1.75
CA LEU A 71 -12.01 -13.78 2.80
C LEU A 71 -11.20 -12.73 3.56
N ALA A 72 -10.62 -11.77 2.83
CA ALA A 72 -9.89 -10.66 3.45
C ALA A 72 -10.79 -9.80 4.34
N THR A 73 -12.03 -9.52 3.89
CA THR A 73 -13.04 -8.79 4.65
C THR A 73 -13.43 -9.54 5.91
N ALA A 74 -13.72 -10.83 5.79
CA ALA A 74 -14.06 -11.70 6.92
C ALA A 74 -12.90 -11.79 7.94
N ALA A 75 -11.66 -11.89 7.47
CA ALA A 75 -10.47 -11.90 8.32
C ALA A 75 -10.29 -10.59 9.10
N VAL A 76 -10.52 -9.44 8.45
CA VAL A 76 -10.50 -8.14 9.14
C VAL A 76 -11.62 -8.01 10.15
N ALA A 77 -12.84 -8.47 9.82
CA ALA A 77 -13.96 -8.51 10.76
C ALA A 77 -13.70 -9.44 11.96
N ALA A 78 -12.94 -10.53 11.74
CA ALA A 78 -12.45 -11.41 12.79
C ALA A 78 -11.30 -10.79 13.64
N GLY A 79 -10.88 -9.57 13.33
CA GLY A 79 -9.88 -8.83 14.10
C GLY A 79 -8.44 -9.21 13.78
N LEU A 80 -8.16 -9.81 12.63
CA LEU A 80 -6.81 -10.14 12.16
C LEU A 80 -6.00 -8.86 11.95
N GLY A 81 -4.90 -8.70 12.69
CA GLY A 81 -3.94 -7.60 12.63
C GLY A 81 -2.82 -7.81 11.59
N ARG A 82 -1.90 -6.84 11.44
CA ARG A 82 -0.82 -6.88 10.43
C ARG A 82 0.25 -7.94 10.75
N LYS A 83 0.47 -8.23 12.03
CA LYS A 83 1.44 -9.23 12.51
C LYS A 83 0.83 -10.62 12.72
N ASP A 84 -0.48 -10.75 12.51
CA ASP A 84 -1.23 -12.00 12.67
C ASP A 84 -1.14 -12.87 11.42
N ALA A 85 -1.68 -14.09 11.46
CA ALA A 85 -1.48 -15.07 10.41
C ALA A 85 -2.77 -15.77 9.95
N PHE A 86 -2.77 -16.19 8.69
CA PHE A 86 -3.70 -17.18 8.18
C PHE A 86 -3.16 -18.60 8.40
N VAL A 87 -4.04 -19.53 8.74
CA VAL A 87 -3.79 -20.97 8.62
C VAL A 87 -4.75 -21.51 7.57
N VAL A 88 -4.22 -22.03 6.48
CA VAL A 88 -5.00 -22.51 5.34
C VAL A 88 -4.91 -24.02 5.28
N VAL A 89 -6.05 -24.71 5.41
CA VAL A 89 -6.12 -26.17 5.35
C VAL A 89 -6.52 -26.61 3.95
N GLY A 90 -5.69 -27.46 3.35
CA GLY A 90 -5.90 -27.98 1.99
C GLY A 90 -5.33 -27.09 0.88
N HIS A 91 -5.63 -27.48 -0.35
CA HIS A 91 -5.21 -26.75 -1.56
C HIS A 91 -6.28 -26.77 -2.67
N ASP A 92 -7.53 -27.00 -2.27
CA ASP A 92 -8.71 -26.78 -3.09
C ASP A 92 -8.89 -25.28 -3.40
N VAL A 93 -9.99 -24.95 -4.08
CA VAL A 93 -10.27 -23.56 -4.48
C VAL A 93 -10.36 -22.63 -3.27
N ALA A 94 -10.93 -23.10 -2.16
CA ALA A 94 -10.98 -22.35 -0.89
C ALA A 94 -9.57 -22.10 -0.33
N GLY A 95 -8.70 -23.12 -0.30
CA GLY A 95 -7.32 -22.99 0.13
C GLY A 95 -6.51 -22.04 -0.75
N GLN A 96 -6.67 -22.11 -2.07
CA GLN A 96 -6.02 -21.19 -3.00
C GLN A 96 -6.53 -19.74 -2.84
N ALA A 97 -7.84 -19.55 -2.65
CA ALA A 97 -8.41 -18.24 -2.35
C ALA A 97 -7.85 -17.67 -1.04
N GLY A 98 -7.72 -18.51 -0.01
CA GLY A 98 -7.15 -18.12 1.28
C GLY A 98 -5.70 -17.66 1.21
N LEU A 99 -4.88 -18.37 0.45
CA LEU A 99 -3.49 -17.99 0.22
C LEU A 99 -3.36 -16.72 -0.62
N ALA A 100 -4.24 -16.51 -1.59
CA ALA A 100 -4.30 -15.27 -2.36
C ALA A 100 -4.78 -14.09 -1.50
N ALA A 101 -5.75 -14.31 -0.61
CA ALA A 101 -6.19 -13.34 0.39
C ALA A 101 -5.05 -12.96 1.34
N ALA A 102 -4.30 -13.93 1.84
CA ALA A 102 -3.13 -13.67 2.66
C ALA A 102 -2.05 -12.86 1.91
N ALA A 103 -1.78 -13.20 0.65
CA ALA A 103 -0.80 -12.48 -0.16
C ALA A 103 -1.20 -11.02 -0.46
N LEU A 104 -2.50 -10.73 -0.64
CA LEU A 104 -2.99 -9.39 -0.96
C LEU A 104 -3.35 -8.55 0.27
N LEU A 105 -3.83 -9.17 1.35
CA LEU A 105 -4.29 -8.46 2.54
C LEU A 105 -3.13 -7.68 3.17
N ARG A 106 -3.30 -6.35 3.23
CA ARG A 106 -2.30 -5.39 3.74
C ARG A 106 -0.94 -5.54 3.06
N ARG A 107 -0.94 -5.92 1.78
CA ARG A 107 0.24 -6.12 0.92
C ARG A 107 1.13 -7.29 1.30
N HIS A 108 0.72 -8.06 2.30
CA HIS A 108 1.19 -9.38 2.71
C HIS A 108 0.73 -9.61 4.15
N THR A 109 0.05 -10.73 4.39
CA THR A 109 -0.21 -11.29 5.70
C THR A 109 0.36 -12.70 5.72
N ARG A 110 1.05 -13.07 6.80
CA ARG A 110 1.68 -14.39 6.91
C ARG A 110 0.64 -15.49 6.73
N ALA A 111 1.00 -16.55 6.00
CA ALA A 111 0.16 -17.73 5.87
C ALA A 111 0.95 -19.02 6.07
N VAL A 112 0.34 -19.96 6.81
CA VAL A 112 0.79 -21.34 6.91
C VAL A 112 -0.23 -22.21 6.19
N GLN A 113 0.19 -22.92 5.15
CA GLN A 113 -0.65 -23.89 4.46
C GLN A 113 -0.40 -25.28 5.05
N ILE A 114 -1.46 -25.97 5.45
CA ILE A 114 -1.41 -27.35 5.94
C ILE A 114 -2.06 -28.25 4.88
N VAL A 115 -1.33 -29.25 4.40
CA VAL A 115 -1.81 -30.22 3.41
C VAL A 115 -1.74 -31.64 3.99
N GLY A 116 -2.80 -32.42 3.76
CA GLY A 116 -2.96 -33.75 4.36
C GLY A 116 -2.92 -34.91 3.36
N ASP A 117 -2.73 -34.63 2.07
CA ASP A 117 -2.63 -35.64 1.00
C ASP A 117 -1.54 -35.27 -0.01
N LEU A 118 -1.02 -36.27 -0.73
CA LEU A 118 0.11 -36.11 -1.65
C LEU A 118 -0.22 -35.23 -2.87
N THR A 119 -1.44 -35.33 -3.38
CA THR A 119 -1.87 -34.54 -4.56
C THR A 119 -1.90 -33.05 -4.22
N ALA A 120 -2.48 -32.70 -3.07
CA ALA A 120 -2.49 -31.34 -2.54
C ALA A 120 -1.07 -30.85 -2.24
N ALA A 121 -0.20 -31.69 -1.67
CA ALA A 121 1.19 -31.34 -1.41
C ALA A 121 1.96 -31.03 -2.71
N ALA A 122 1.87 -31.89 -3.72
CA ALA A 122 2.54 -31.68 -5.00
C ALA A 122 2.03 -30.41 -5.71
N SER A 123 0.72 -30.16 -5.66
CA SER A 123 0.13 -28.95 -6.24
C SER A 123 0.49 -27.67 -5.46
N ALA A 124 0.54 -27.76 -4.12
CA ALA A 124 0.96 -26.65 -3.27
C ALA A 124 2.41 -26.25 -3.54
N VAL A 125 3.31 -27.24 -3.72
CA VAL A 125 4.71 -27.05 -4.10
C VAL A 125 4.83 -26.39 -5.49
N ARG A 126 4.11 -26.90 -6.50
CA ARG A 126 4.15 -26.34 -7.87
C ARG A 126 3.68 -24.89 -7.94
N SER A 127 2.79 -24.49 -7.04
CA SER A 127 2.25 -23.14 -7.00
C SER A 127 2.98 -22.21 -6.00
N VAL A 128 4.06 -22.65 -5.31
CA VAL A 128 4.70 -21.94 -4.16
C VAL A 128 4.86 -20.45 -4.43
N GLU A 129 5.40 -20.10 -5.59
CA GLU A 129 5.68 -18.70 -5.91
C GLU A 129 4.47 -17.94 -6.47
N ARG A 130 3.52 -18.65 -7.10
CA ARG A 130 2.44 -18.03 -7.88
C ARG A 130 1.15 -18.85 -7.83
N LEU A 131 0.06 -18.18 -7.47
CA LEU A 131 -1.31 -18.69 -7.58
C LEU A 131 -2.01 -18.07 -8.77
N THR A 132 -2.80 -18.87 -9.49
CA THR A 132 -3.64 -18.35 -10.59
C THR A 132 -5.03 -18.04 -10.06
N LEU A 133 -5.54 -16.85 -10.35
CA LEU A 133 -6.90 -16.44 -10.03
C LEU A 133 -7.71 -16.32 -11.33
N GLY A 134 -8.92 -16.87 -11.36
CA GLY A 134 -9.82 -16.80 -12.52
C GLY A 134 -9.11 -17.03 -13.87
N GLN A 135 -9.40 -16.13 -14.81
CA GLN A 135 -8.69 -16.02 -16.10
C GLN A 135 -7.67 -14.88 -16.02
N GLY A 136 -6.47 -15.10 -16.57
CA GLY A 136 -5.47 -14.04 -16.77
C GLY A 136 -4.79 -13.46 -15.53
N MET A 137 -5.29 -13.72 -14.32
CA MET A 137 -4.74 -13.17 -13.08
C MET A 137 -3.85 -14.15 -12.34
N SER A 138 -2.88 -13.62 -11.62
CA SER A 138 -2.07 -14.38 -10.68
C SER A 138 -1.54 -13.51 -9.55
N VAL A 139 -1.32 -14.14 -8.41
CA VAL A 139 -0.80 -13.50 -7.20
C VAL A 139 0.51 -14.18 -6.83
N ARG A 140 1.54 -13.38 -6.60
CA ARG A 140 2.80 -13.88 -6.03
C ARG A 140 2.66 -14.07 -4.53
N ARG A 141 3.22 -15.15 -4.02
CA ARG A 141 3.24 -15.45 -2.59
C ARG A 141 4.58 -15.06 -2.00
N LYS A 142 4.57 -14.25 -0.95
CA LYS A 142 5.74 -13.99 -0.08
C LYS A 142 5.54 -14.83 1.19
N GLU A 143 6.59 -15.48 1.70
CA GLU A 143 6.60 -16.17 3.00
C GLU A 143 5.39 -17.09 3.29
N VAL A 144 5.15 -18.07 2.42
CA VAL A 144 4.18 -19.14 2.71
C VAL A 144 4.94 -20.38 3.17
N SER A 145 4.65 -20.84 4.38
CA SER A 145 5.15 -22.13 4.87
C SER A 145 4.16 -23.22 4.52
N ILE A 146 4.60 -24.27 3.84
CA ILE A 146 3.79 -25.45 3.56
C ILE A 146 4.18 -26.54 4.57
N LEU A 147 3.23 -26.94 5.38
CA LEU A 147 3.35 -28.05 6.33
C LEU A 147 2.59 -29.25 5.78
N ILE A 148 3.29 -30.36 5.61
CA ILE A 148 2.69 -31.63 5.20
C ILE A 148 2.38 -32.41 6.48
N ASP A 149 1.12 -32.71 6.74
CA ASP A 149 0.69 -33.60 7.83
C ASP A 149 1.04 -35.05 7.44
N ALA A 150 2.16 -35.56 7.95
CA ALA A 150 2.63 -36.88 7.53
C ALA A 150 1.76 -38.00 8.11
N ASP A 151 1.11 -37.80 9.25
CA ASP A 151 0.26 -38.83 9.85
C ASP A 151 -0.94 -39.11 8.95
N ARG A 152 -1.49 -38.04 8.35
CA ARG A 152 -2.59 -38.13 7.39
C ARG A 152 -2.15 -38.59 6.00
N VAL A 153 -0.98 -38.16 5.53
CA VAL A 153 -0.42 -38.57 4.23
C VAL A 153 0.00 -40.05 4.23
N LEU A 154 0.68 -40.52 5.28
CA LEU A 154 1.20 -41.89 5.37
C LEU A 154 0.12 -42.91 5.77
N GLY A 155 -1.02 -42.45 6.30
CA GLY A 155 -2.19 -43.30 6.59
C GLY A 155 -3.17 -43.48 5.42
N GLY A 156 -2.93 -42.85 4.26
CA GLY A 156 -3.75 -42.95 3.06
C GLY A 156 -3.37 -44.11 2.11
N PRO A 157 -4.24 -44.50 1.15
CA PRO A 157 -4.03 -45.65 0.27
C PRO A 157 -2.87 -45.50 -0.74
N ASP A 158 -2.34 -44.29 -0.93
CA ASP A 158 -1.31 -43.99 -1.92
C ASP A 158 0.00 -43.58 -1.23
N ALA A 159 0.91 -44.53 -1.07
CA ALA A 159 2.32 -44.23 -0.81
C ALA A 159 3.10 -44.31 -2.12
N LEU A 160 3.91 -43.28 -2.46
CA LEU A 160 5.32 -43.40 -2.93
C LEU A 160 5.90 -42.13 -3.63
N SER A 161 7.24 -42.09 -3.59
CA SER A 161 8.24 -41.43 -4.46
C SER A 161 8.65 -39.96 -4.23
N PRO A 162 9.96 -39.62 -4.34
CA PRO A 162 10.51 -38.35 -3.90
C PRO A 162 10.25 -37.21 -4.90
N LEU A 163 9.62 -36.14 -4.43
CA LEU A 163 9.48 -34.87 -5.14
C LEU A 163 10.78 -34.08 -5.02
N ALA A 164 11.49 -33.88 -6.14
CA ALA A 164 12.56 -32.91 -6.23
C ALA A 164 11.97 -31.49 -6.26
N ALA A 165 12.19 -30.72 -5.18
CA ALA A 165 11.86 -29.31 -5.12
C ALA A 165 13.09 -28.48 -5.51
N THR A 166 13.02 -27.80 -6.65
CA THR A 166 13.95 -26.72 -6.99
C THR A 166 13.39 -25.40 -6.44
N ALA A 167 13.95 -24.93 -5.33
CA ALA A 167 13.72 -23.58 -4.84
C ALA A 167 14.69 -22.62 -5.53
N GLY A 168 14.18 -21.77 -6.43
CA GLY A 168 14.94 -20.70 -7.05
C GLY A 168 14.63 -19.37 -6.39
N THR A 169 15.51 -18.85 -5.53
CA THR A 169 15.39 -17.47 -5.05
C THR A 169 15.95 -16.51 -6.09
N THR A 170 15.10 -15.98 -6.98
CA THR A 170 15.47 -14.83 -7.81
C THR A 170 15.40 -13.56 -6.96
N SER A 171 16.54 -13.11 -6.45
CA SER A 171 16.68 -11.73 -5.93
C SER A 171 16.67 -10.77 -7.11
N ARG A 172 15.53 -10.12 -7.37
CA ARG A 172 15.47 -9.00 -8.32
C ARG A 172 15.83 -7.71 -7.59
N ARG A 173 16.78 -6.95 -8.13
CA ARG A 173 16.95 -5.55 -7.76
C ARG A 173 15.64 -4.81 -8.04
N LEU A 174 15.07 -4.20 -7.00
CA LEU A 174 13.94 -3.28 -7.12
C LEU A 174 14.45 -1.96 -7.71
N ILE A 175 14.52 -1.87 -9.03
CA ILE A 175 14.90 -0.64 -9.72
C ILE A 175 13.63 -0.03 -10.29
N SER A 176 13.24 1.14 -9.77
CA SER A 176 12.23 2.01 -10.36
C SER A 176 12.92 3.30 -10.76
N HIS A 177 12.83 3.67 -12.03
CA HIS A 177 13.36 4.96 -12.48
C HIS A 177 12.41 6.10 -12.13
N VAL A 178 12.95 7.27 -11.85
CA VAL A 178 12.17 8.52 -11.84
C VAL A 178 12.80 9.44 -12.84
N GLU A 179 12.02 9.87 -13.83
CA GLU A 179 12.50 10.76 -14.89
C GLU A 179 11.70 12.05 -14.89
N PHE A 180 12.41 13.17 -14.97
CA PHE A 180 11.79 14.47 -15.17
C PHE A 180 11.74 14.78 -16.65
N LEU A 181 10.54 15.03 -17.15
CA LEU A 181 10.28 15.34 -18.55
C LEU A 181 9.69 16.74 -18.69
N ASP A 182 9.91 17.33 -19.86
CA ASP A 182 9.27 18.57 -20.28
C ASP A 182 8.40 18.24 -21.51
N GLY A 183 7.11 18.03 -21.28
CA GLY A 183 6.17 17.54 -22.28
C GLY A 183 6.27 16.05 -22.53
N VAL A 184 5.80 15.22 -21.59
CA VAL A 184 5.83 13.75 -21.67
C VAL A 184 5.17 13.18 -22.93
N PHE A 185 4.16 13.86 -23.47
CA PHE A 185 3.44 13.51 -24.71
C PHE A 185 3.78 14.44 -25.89
N SER A 186 4.65 15.44 -25.70
CA SER A 186 4.85 16.51 -26.68
C SER A 186 5.87 16.18 -27.77
N ARG A 187 6.70 15.14 -27.57
CA ARG A 187 7.77 14.78 -28.50
C ARG A 187 7.64 13.32 -28.93
N PRO A 188 7.38 13.03 -30.22
CA PRO A 188 7.13 11.66 -30.67
C PRO A 188 8.36 10.74 -30.60
N ASP A 189 9.58 11.31 -30.60
CA ASP A 189 10.83 10.54 -30.58
C ASP A 189 11.60 10.70 -29.25
N ALA A 190 10.95 11.23 -28.21
CA ALA A 190 11.52 11.40 -26.87
C ALA A 190 10.43 11.25 -25.78
N GLY A 191 10.76 11.50 -24.51
CA GLY A 191 9.79 11.44 -23.42
C GLY A 191 9.23 10.02 -23.25
N LEU A 192 7.90 9.87 -23.36
CA LEU A 192 7.26 8.55 -23.24
C LEU A 192 7.72 7.55 -24.31
N SER A 193 8.12 8.01 -25.51
CA SER A 193 8.51 7.13 -26.63
C SER A 193 9.66 6.19 -26.24
N SER A 194 10.64 6.69 -25.48
CA SER A 194 11.80 5.93 -24.99
C SER A 194 11.45 4.77 -24.06
N TRP A 195 10.23 4.74 -23.53
CA TRP A 195 9.74 3.73 -22.58
C TRP A 195 8.71 2.78 -23.20
N LEU A 196 8.29 3.00 -24.45
CA LEU A 196 7.31 2.15 -25.10
C LEU A 196 7.92 0.80 -25.52
N PRO A 197 7.15 -0.30 -25.45
CA PRO A 197 7.64 -1.60 -25.88
C PRO A 197 7.69 -1.65 -27.42
N VAL A 198 8.89 -1.81 -27.98
CA VAL A 198 9.07 -1.92 -29.44
C VAL A 198 8.28 -3.12 -29.98
N HIS A 199 7.35 -2.84 -30.90
CA HIS A 199 6.38 -3.78 -31.46
C HIS A 199 5.42 -4.45 -30.44
N GLY A 200 5.46 -4.04 -29.18
CA GLY A 200 4.55 -4.51 -28.13
C GLY A 200 3.21 -3.78 -28.13
N GLN A 201 2.36 -4.17 -27.20
CA GLN A 201 1.04 -3.60 -26.99
C GLN A 201 1.00 -2.68 -25.76
N VAL A 202 0.14 -1.67 -25.80
CA VAL A 202 -0.02 -0.69 -24.71
C VAL A 202 -1.47 -0.63 -24.24
N LEU A 203 -1.70 -0.86 -22.96
CA LEU A 203 -2.96 -0.52 -22.27
C LEU A 203 -2.74 0.74 -21.44
N ALA A 204 -3.31 1.86 -21.88
CA ALA A 204 -3.24 3.13 -21.15
C ALA A 204 -4.53 3.38 -20.39
N VAL A 205 -4.43 3.66 -19.08
CA VAL A 205 -5.54 4.06 -18.22
C VAL A 205 -5.31 5.51 -17.83
N VAL A 206 -6.23 6.38 -18.23
CA VAL A 206 -6.03 7.83 -18.16
C VAL A 206 -7.12 8.48 -17.34
N ASP A 207 -6.72 9.26 -16.33
CA ASP A 207 -7.64 10.11 -15.59
C ASP A 207 -8.17 11.23 -16.48
N ALA A 208 -9.44 11.13 -16.84
CA ALA A 208 -10.17 12.07 -17.68
C ALA A 208 -10.62 13.33 -16.93
N PHE A 209 -10.08 13.60 -15.73
CA PHE A 209 -10.32 14.86 -15.00
C PHE A 209 -9.94 16.10 -15.83
N SER A 210 -8.93 15.99 -16.71
CA SER A 210 -8.62 17.01 -17.73
C SER A 210 -8.81 16.42 -19.13
N PRO A 211 -9.82 16.88 -19.91
CA PRO A 211 -10.03 16.42 -21.28
C PRO A 211 -8.79 16.60 -22.18
N GLY A 212 -7.97 17.62 -21.91
CA GLY A 212 -6.72 17.85 -22.64
C GLY A 212 -5.72 16.71 -22.47
N VAL A 213 -5.55 16.21 -21.23
CA VAL A 213 -4.60 15.11 -20.95
C VAL A 213 -5.00 13.82 -21.67
N LEU A 214 -6.30 13.51 -21.69
CA LEU A 214 -6.78 12.34 -22.43
C LEU A 214 -6.50 12.47 -23.92
N ALA A 215 -6.81 13.63 -24.51
CA ALA A 215 -6.56 13.89 -25.93
C ALA A 215 -5.07 13.81 -26.28
N ASP A 216 -4.19 14.37 -25.43
CA ASP A 216 -2.74 14.31 -25.63
C ASP A 216 -2.21 12.87 -25.60
N VAL A 217 -2.68 12.05 -24.65
CA VAL A 217 -2.31 10.63 -24.56
C VAL A 217 -2.79 9.86 -25.78
N GLU A 218 -4.05 10.05 -26.18
CA GLU A 218 -4.63 9.36 -27.35
C GLU A 218 -3.92 9.75 -28.64
N ALA A 219 -3.66 11.05 -28.85
CA ALA A 219 -2.94 11.55 -30.00
C ALA A 219 -1.51 11.00 -30.06
N PHE A 220 -0.78 11.04 -28.93
CA PHE A 220 0.58 10.53 -28.83
C PHE A 220 0.64 9.03 -29.15
N LEU A 221 -0.18 8.22 -28.49
CA LEU A 221 -0.15 6.76 -28.70
C LEU A 221 -0.65 6.34 -30.09
N ALA A 222 -1.56 7.10 -30.69
CA ALA A 222 -1.98 6.89 -32.08
C ALA A 222 -0.84 7.15 -33.06
N ASP A 223 -0.07 8.23 -32.87
CA ASP A 223 1.13 8.52 -33.66
C ASP A 223 2.19 7.42 -33.51
N GLN A 224 2.48 6.97 -32.28
CA GLN A 224 3.44 5.89 -32.03
C GLN A 224 3.05 4.57 -32.71
N ARG A 225 1.74 4.28 -32.75
CA ARG A 225 1.22 3.12 -33.50
C ARG A 225 1.37 3.32 -35.01
N ALA A 226 1.06 4.50 -35.53
CA ALA A 226 1.19 4.80 -36.96
C ALA A 226 2.65 4.71 -37.45
N ARG A 227 3.61 5.05 -36.58
CA ARG A 227 5.05 4.90 -36.80
C ARG A 227 5.56 3.46 -36.66
N GLY A 228 4.73 2.53 -36.20
CA GLY A 228 5.10 1.13 -35.98
C GLY A 228 5.95 0.87 -34.72
N VAL A 229 6.11 1.87 -33.84
CA VAL A 229 6.82 1.74 -32.55
C VAL A 229 6.08 0.74 -31.67
N ILE A 230 4.75 0.82 -31.61
CA ILE A 230 3.89 -0.14 -30.91
C ILE A 230 2.93 -0.80 -31.90
N SER A 231 2.58 -2.07 -31.67
CA SER A 231 1.71 -2.84 -32.58
C SER A 231 0.23 -2.60 -32.32
N ARG A 232 -0.16 -2.39 -31.06
CA ARG A 232 -1.55 -2.15 -30.65
C ARG A 232 -1.63 -1.25 -29.43
N VAL A 233 -2.67 -0.41 -29.39
CA VAL A 233 -2.97 0.40 -28.21
C VAL A 233 -4.46 0.37 -27.87
N ARG A 234 -4.75 0.42 -26.57
CA ARG A 234 -6.09 0.68 -26.02
C ARG A 234 -5.96 1.74 -24.93
N THR A 235 -6.69 2.84 -25.09
CA THR A 235 -6.84 3.85 -24.06
C THR A 235 -8.18 3.67 -23.36
N ILE A 236 -8.17 3.63 -22.03
CA ILE A 236 -9.35 3.54 -21.17
C ILE A 236 -9.43 4.83 -20.35
N PRO A 237 -10.37 5.73 -20.68
CA PRO A 237 -10.62 6.91 -19.86
C PRO A 237 -11.30 6.51 -18.56
N LEU A 238 -10.92 7.18 -17.48
CA LEU A 238 -11.51 7.01 -16.15
C LEU A 238 -11.69 8.37 -15.49
N THR A 239 -12.84 8.63 -14.88
CA THR A 239 -12.98 9.78 -13.97
C THR A 239 -12.60 9.37 -12.56
N SER A 240 -11.53 9.95 -12.00
CA SER A 240 -11.15 9.64 -10.62
C SER A 240 -12.18 10.14 -9.59
N SER A 241 -12.39 9.34 -8.55
CA SER A 241 -13.27 9.64 -7.41
C SER A 241 -12.74 8.92 -6.16
N PRO A 242 -13.29 9.19 -4.97
CA PRO A 242 -12.98 8.40 -3.79
C PRO A 242 -13.24 6.89 -3.97
N SER A 243 -14.08 6.50 -4.95
CA SER A 243 -14.43 5.10 -5.26
C SER A 243 -13.64 4.50 -6.42
N THR A 244 -12.59 5.19 -6.91
CA THR A 244 -11.73 4.68 -8.01
C THR A 244 -11.11 3.34 -7.68
N LYS A 245 -10.67 3.15 -6.44
CA LYS A 245 -9.83 2.01 -6.07
C LYS A 245 -10.67 0.80 -5.68
N ARG A 246 -11.63 0.40 -6.51
CA ARG A 246 -12.50 -0.75 -6.23
C ARG A 246 -12.11 -1.98 -7.04
N ARG A 247 -12.34 -3.17 -6.46
CA ARG A 247 -12.08 -4.45 -7.11
C ARG A 247 -12.71 -4.54 -8.50
N GLU A 248 -13.96 -4.11 -8.66
CA GLU A 248 -14.69 -4.25 -9.93
C GLU A 248 -14.00 -3.52 -11.07
N LEU A 249 -13.38 -2.37 -10.78
CA LEU A 249 -12.66 -1.62 -11.79
C LEU A 249 -11.32 -2.28 -12.14
N ALA A 250 -10.62 -2.85 -11.16
CA ALA A 250 -9.43 -3.65 -11.42
C ALA A 250 -9.77 -4.87 -12.29
N GLU A 251 -10.86 -5.59 -11.99
CA GLU A 251 -11.35 -6.72 -12.79
C GLU A 251 -11.71 -6.30 -14.22
N ARG A 252 -12.38 -5.15 -14.41
CA ARG A 252 -12.67 -4.60 -15.74
C ARG A 252 -11.40 -4.33 -16.53
N LEU A 253 -10.40 -3.70 -15.93
CA LEU A 253 -9.11 -3.41 -16.59
C LEU A 253 -8.33 -4.69 -16.90
N LEU A 254 -8.37 -5.68 -16.02
CA LEU A 254 -7.78 -7.01 -16.27
C LEU A 254 -8.48 -7.71 -17.44
N ALA A 255 -9.80 -7.63 -17.53
CA ALA A 255 -10.54 -8.16 -18.68
C ALA A 255 -10.18 -7.45 -19.99
N GLU A 256 -9.93 -6.14 -19.99
CA GLU A 256 -9.40 -5.44 -21.18
C GLU A 256 -7.99 -5.92 -21.54
N ALA A 257 -7.10 -6.08 -20.56
CA ALA A 257 -5.76 -6.62 -20.78
C ALA A 257 -5.80 -8.04 -21.38
N ASP A 258 -6.73 -8.88 -20.93
CA ASP A 258 -6.92 -10.23 -21.47
C ASP A 258 -7.48 -10.21 -22.90
N ARG A 259 -8.42 -9.31 -23.23
CA ARG A 259 -8.93 -9.13 -24.61
C ARG A 259 -7.84 -8.65 -25.59
N MET A 260 -6.86 -7.93 -25.08
CA MET A 260 -5.67 -7.56 -25.84
C MET A 260 -4.62 -8.68 -25.90
N SER A 261 -4.81 -9.76 -25.13
CA SER A 261 -3.81 -10.81 -24.95
C SER A 261 -2.45 -10.26 -24.50
N LEU A 262 -2.44 -9.28 -23.57
CA LEU A 262 -1.19 -8.65 -23.14
C LEU A 262 -0.19 -9.68 -22.63
N GLY A 263 0.99 -9.72 -23.24
CA GLY A 263 2.10 -10.60 -22.92
C GLY A 263 3.14 -9.96 -21.99
N PRO A 264 4.20 -10.71 -21.63
CA PRO A 264 5.26 -10.22 -20.73
C PRO A 264 6.07 -9.02 -21.24
N ALA A 265 6.09 -8.79 -22.56
CA ALA A 265 6.77 -7.68 -23.21
C ALA A 265 5.86 -6.46 -23.43
N ASP A 266 4.57 -6.58 -23.12
CA ASP A 266 3.61 -5.49 -23.28
C ASP A 266 3.59 -4.59 -22.04
N LEU A 267 3.02 -3.39 -22.21
CA LEU A 267 3.11 -2.32 -21.22
C LEU A 267 1.72 -1.84 -20.77
N VAL A 268 1.59 -1.61 -19.47
CA VAL A 268 0.45 -0.88 -18.89
C VAL A 268 0.90 0.52 -18.48
N ILE A 269 0.12 1.55 -18.79
CA ILE A 269 0.44 2.94 -18.43
C ILE A 269 -0.69 3.50 -17.57
N GLY A 270 -0.35 4.07 -16.42
CA GLY A 270 -1.27 4.83 -15.58
C GLY A 270 -0.97 6.31 -15.67
N VAL A 271 -1.94 7.12 -16.10
CA VAL A 271 -1.84 8.58 -16.17
C VAL A 271 -2.88 9.19 -15.23
N GLY A 272 -2.46 9.84 -14.15
CA GLY A 272 -3.41 10.39 -13.19
C GLY A 272 -2.82 10.68 -11.80
N GLY A 273 -3.70 10.95 -10.84
CA GLY A 273 -3.35 11.04 -9.42
C GLY A 273 -3.09 9.68 -8.77
N GLY A 274 -2.68 9.69 -7.50
CA GLY A 274 -2.27 8.47 -6.77
C GLY A 274 -3.29 7.32 -6.80
N ALA A 275 -4.59 7.63 -6.81
CA ALA A 275 -5.64 6.60 -6.88
C ALA A 275 -5.62 5.80 -8.20
N VAL A 276 -5.40 6.48 -9.33
CA VAL A 276 -5.28 5.82 -10.65
C VAL A 276 -3.97 5.04 -10.73
N LEU A 277 -2.88 5.61 -10.24
CA LEU A 277 -1.57 4.95 -10.25
C LEU A 277 -1.56 3.66 -9.41
N ASP A 278 -2.20 3.68 -8.23
CA ASP A 278 -2.34 2.50 -7.38
C ASP A 278 -3.21 1.41 -8.02
N LEU A 279 -4.32 1.81 -8.64
CA LEU A 279 -5.21 0.88 -9.34
C LEU A 279 -4.48 0.21 -10.51
N VAL A 280 -3.82 1.00 -11.36
CA VAL A 280 -3.07 0.51 -12.51
C VAL A 280 -1.91 -0.38 -12.08
N GLY A 281 -1.18 0.01 -11.05
CA GLY A 281 -0.14 -0.82 -10.46
C GLY A 281 -0.70 -2.13 -9.90
N THR A 282 -1.92 -2.13 -9.34
CA THR A 282 -2.61 -3.35 -8.89
C THR A 282 -2.99 -4.25 -10.06
N VAL A 283 -3.50 -3.68 -11.16
CA VAL A 283 -3.78 -4.42 -12.40
C VAL A 283 -2.49 -5.04 -12.94
N ALA A 284 -1.39 -4.30 -12.97
CA ALA A 284 -0.09 -4.81 -13.42
C ALA A 284 0.50 -5.89 -12.49
N LEU A 285 0.26 -5.78 -11.18
CA LEU A 285 0.62 -6.80 -10.19
C LEU A 285 -0.17 -8.09 -10.42
N LEU A 286 -1.50 -7.97 -10.59
CA LEU A 286 -2.40 -9.11 -10.73
C LEU A 286 -2.29 -9.77 -12.11
N ARG A 287 -1.94 -9.02 -13.17
CA ARG A 287 -1.75 -9.58 -14.51
C ARG A 287 -0.42 -10.34 -14.58
N GLY A 288 -0.49 -11.67 -14.73
CA GLY A 288 0.69 -12.53 -14.88
C GLY A 288 1.72 -12.47 -13.73
N GLY A 289 1.43 -11.74 -12.64
CA GLY A 289 2.22 -11.64 -11.43
C GLY A 289 3.38 -10.65 -11.51
N SER A 290 3.59 -9.96 -12.64
CA SER A 290 4.64 -8.93 -12.79
C SER A 290 4.62 -8.24 -14.16
N THR A 291 3.46 -7.76 -14.65
CA THR A 291 3.43 -7.01 -15.91
C THR A 291 4.18 -5.68 -15.74
N PRO A 292 5.07 -5.31 -16.69
CA PRO A 292 5.72 -4.00 -16.70
C PRO A 292 4.69 -2.87 -16.76
N TYR A 293 4.92 -1.80 -16.00
CA TYR A 293 4.04 -0.65 -16.05
C TYR A 293 4.76 0.67 -15.80
N LEU A 294 4.21 1.75 -16.36
CA LEU A 294 4.66 3.12 -16.14
C LEU A 294 3.63 3.90 -15.32
N ARG A 295 4.14 4.83 -14.51
CA ARG A 295 3.35 5.83 -13.81
C ARG A 295 3.64 7.21 -14.40
N ILE A 296 2.60 7.93 -14.78
CA ILE A 296 2.68 9.33 -15.22
C ILE A 296 1.81 10.15 -14.25
N PRO A 297 2.37 10.58 -13.10
CA PRO A 297 1.61 11.34 -12.12
C PRO A 297 1.23 12.72 -12.64
N THR A 298 -0.06 13.05 -12.54
CA THR A 298 -0.60 14.37 -12.92
C THR A 298 -0.88 15.27 -11.71
N THR A 299 -0.58 14.78 -10.51
CA THR A 299 -0.78 15.51 -9.23
C THR A 299 0.53 15.62 -8.48
N LEU A 300 0.70 16.66 -7.66
CA LEU A 300 1.91 16.82 -6.86
C LEU A 300 2.12 15.65 -5.88
N VAL A 301 1.07 15.18 -5.20
CA VAL A 301 1.12 13.97 -4.35
C VAL A 301 1.58 12.75 -5.17
N GLY A 302 1.05 12.59 -6.39
CA GLY A 302 1.47 11.54 -7.30
C GLY A 302 2.96 11.61 -7.64
N MET A 303 3.50 12.82 -7.84
CA MET A 303 4.90 13.00 -8.21
C MET A 303 5.86 12.68 -7.05
N ILE A 304 5.53 13.11 -5.82
CA ILE A 304 6.48 13.07 -4.70
C ILE A 304 6.28 11.91 -3.73
N ASP A 305 5.14 11.20 -3.79
CA ASP A 305 4.80 10.12 -2.87
C ASP A 305 4.21 8.90 -3.61
N ALA A 306 2.95 8.98 -4.05
CA ALA A 306 2.23 7.81 -4.56
C ALA A 306 2.85 7.20 -5.82
N GLY A 307 3.49 8.01 -6.67
CA GLY A 307 4.20 7.55 -7.87
C GLY A 307 5.56 6.91 -7.58
N ILE A 308 6.15 7.19 -6.41
CA ILE A 308 7.51 6.80 -6.02
C ILE A 308 7.51 5.47 -5.25
N GLY A 309 6.50 5.24 -4.41
CA GLY A 309 6.40 4.04 -3.58
C GLY A 309 6.15 2.75 -4.35
N LEU A 310 6.57 1.62 -3.80
CA LEU A 310 6.28 0.29 -4.37
C LEU A 310 4.84 -0.16 -4.14
N LYS A 311 4.16 0.48 -3.20
CA LYS A 311 2.80 0.15 -2.81
C LYS A 311 1.86 0.31 -4.00
N VAL A 312 1.01 -0.70 -4.15
CA VAL A 312 -0.18 -0.66 -4.99
C VAL A 312 -1.32 -1.29 -4.20
N GLY A 313 -2.56 -0.90 -4.47
CA GLY A 313 -3.70 -1.56 -3.88
C GLY A 313 -5.05 -0.99 -4.27
N VAL A 314 -6.08 -1.76 -3.96
CA VAL A 314 -7.49 -1.39 -4.00
C VAL A 314 -8.09 -1.41 -2.60
N ASP A 315 -9.13 -0.61 -2.43
CA ASP A 315 -9.90 -0.47 -1.22
C ASP A 315 -10.85 -1.67 -1.09
N ALA A 316 -11.01 -2.18 0.13
CA ALA A 316 -11.92 -3.27 0.44
C ALA A 316 -12.37 -3.15 1.90
N ALA A 317 -13.54 -3.69 2.24
CA ALA A 317 -14.11 -3.67 3.59
C ALA A 317 -14.18 -2.25 4.22
N GLY A 318 -14.45 -1.21 3.41
CA GLY A 318 -14.47 0.18 3.88
C GLY A 318 -13.11 0.73 4.31
N ARG A 319 -12.00 0.05 3.97
CA ARG A 319 -10.63 0.46 4.28
C ARG A 319 -9.85 0.73 3.00
N LYS A 320 -9.10 1.84 2.99
CA LYS A 320 -8.23 2.19 1.88
C LYS A 320 -7.09 1.17 1.72
N ASN A 321 -6.72 0.83 0.50
CA ASN A 321 -5.54 0.02 0.17
C ASN A 321 -5.47 -1.36 0.87
N LEU A 322 -6.63 -1.95 1.18
CA LEU A 322 -6.66 -3.17 1.99
C LEU A 322 -6.12 -4.39 1.21
N LEU A 323 -6.38 -4.46 -0.10
CA LEU A 323 -5.89 -5.52 -0.98
C LEU A 323 -4.85 -4.95 -1.94
N GLY A 324 -3.65 -5.51 -1.97
CA GLY A 324 -2.60 -4.99 -2.83
C GLY A 324 -1.28 -5.70 -2.64
N GLY A 325 -0.19 -5.04 -3.01
CA GLY A 325 1.16 -5.60 -2.88
C GLY A 325 2.24 -4.55 -3.06
N TYR A 326 3.48 -5.01 -3.14
CA TYR A 326 4.63 -4.22 -3.52
C TYR A 326 5.01 -4.58 -4.96
N HIS A 327 4.79 -3.66 -5.90
CA HIS A 327 5.06 -3.85 -7.32
C HIS A 327 5.78 -2.63 -7.90
N PRO A 328 7.11 -2.67 -8.11
CA PRO A 328 7.86 -1.53 -8.65
C PRO A 328 7.38 -1.19 -10.07
N PRO A 329 7.12 0.08 -10.39
CA PRO A 329 6.97 0.49 -11.78
C PRO A 329 8.32 0.40 -12.49
N VAL A 330 8.29 0.29 -13.81
CA VAL A 330 9.49 0.44 -14.65
C VAL A 330 10.05 1.86 -14.47
N ALA A 331 9.16 2.86 -14.56
CA ALA A 331 9.48 4.24 -14.27
C ALA A 331 8.26 5.05 -13.80
N CYS A 332 8.55 6.11 -13.06
CA CYS A 332 7.66 7.22 -12.78
C CYS A 332 8.12 8.43 -13.61
N LEU A 333 7.32 8.84 -14.59
CA LEU A 333 7.63 9.92 -15.52
C LEU A 333 6.96 11.21 -15.04
N CYS A 334 7.73 12.09 -14.40
CA CYS A 334 7.24 13.33 -13.81
C CYS A 334 7.34 14.49 -14.81
N ASP A 335 6.20 15.01 -15.22
CA ASP A 335 6.12 16.24 -16.02
C ASP A 335 5.42 17.34 -15.21
N LEU A 336 6.18 18.40 -14.90
CA LEU A 336 5.68 19.50 -14.07
C LEU A 336 4.63 20.35 -14.79
N ALA A 337 4.48 20.23 -16.11
CA ALA A 337 3.44 20.94 -16.84
C ALA A 337 2.03 20.60 -16.33
N PHE A 338 1.80 19.38 -15.83
CA PHE A 338 0.51 18.99 -15.24
C PHE A 338 0.13 19.82 -14.00
N LEU A 339 1.11 20.37 -13.28
CA LEU A 339 0.84 21.20 -12.10
C LEU A 339 0.17 22.53 -12.47
N ARG A 340 0.31 23.01 -13.71
CA ARG A 340 -0.27 24.29 -14.18
C ARG A 340 -1.79 24.27 -14.23
N THR A 341 -2.38 23.10 -14.48
CA THR A 341 -3.83 22.91 -14.61
C THR A 341 -4.43 22.21 -13.40
N LEU A 342 -3.61 21.83 -12.42
CA LEU A 342 -4.06 21.13 -11.23
C LEU A 342 -4.82 22.09 -10.31
N PRO A 343 -6.02 21.71 -9.80
CA PRO A 343 -6.76 22.56 -8.88
C PRO A 343 -5.92 22.91 -7.65
N ARG A 344 -6.04 24.17 -7.20
CA ARG A 344 -5.30 24.70 -6.03
C ARG A 344 -5.39 23.79 -4.81
N GLN A 345 -6.56 23.20 -4.54
CA GLN A 345 -6.76 22.32 -3.39
C GLN A 345 -5.94 21.02 -3.49
N GLU A 346 -5.74 20.49 -4.70
CA GLU A 346 -4.91 19.31 -4.95
C GLU A 346 -3.41 19.65 -4.88
N LEU A 347 -3.01 20.81 -5.39
CA LEU A 347 -1.64 21.34 -5.20
C LEU A 347 -1.34 21.49 -3.71
N ARG A 348 -2.28 22.06 -2.94
CA ARG A 348 -2.16 22.21 -1.49
C ARG A 348 -2.02 20.87 -0.77
N CYS A 349 -2.76 19.84 -1.20
CA CYS A 349 -2.58 18.48 -0.66
C CYS A 349 -1.17 17.93 -0.92
N GLY A 350 -0.63 18.13 -2.12
CA GLY A 350 0.75 17.75 -2.44
C GLY A 350 1.80 18.56 -1.68
N LEU A 351 1.53 19.85 -1.46
CA LEU A 351 2.40 20.71 -0.67
C LEU A 351 2.48 20.23 0.79
N SER A 352 1.36 19.75 1.36
CA SER A 352 1.38 19.12 2.69
C SER A 352 2.33 17.92 2.75
N GLU A 353 2.34 17.05 1.74
CA GLU A 353 3.25 15.89 1.69
C GLU A 353 4.72 16.30 1.50
N ALA A 354 4.97 17.38 0.75
CA ALA A 354 6.31 17.95 0.63
C ALA A 354 6.79 18.54 1.97
N ILE A 355 5.93 19.28 2.68
CA ILE A 355 6.22 19.83 4.01
C ILE A 355 6.47 18.70 5.00
N LYS A 356 5.66 17.63 4.94
CA LYS A 356 5.79 16.45 5.79
C LYS A 356 7.20 15.86 5.71
N ILE A 357 7.62 15.45 4.52
CA ILE A 357 8.92 14.79 4.38
C ILE A 357 10.05 15.76 4.73
N ALA A 358 9.95 17.02 4.28
CA ALA A 358 10.94 18.06 4.59
C ALA A 358 11.12 18.28 6.09
N ALA A 359 10.03 18.37 6.85
CA ALA A 359 10.06 18.65 8.28
C ALA A 359 10.83 17.60 9.09
N VAL A 360 10.86 16.34 8.64
CA VAL A 360 11.50 15.24 9.36
C VAL A 360 12.76 14.68 8.71
N THR A 361 13.11 15.07 7.47
CA THR A 361 14.31 14.54 6.79
C THR A 361 15.20 15.57 6.10
N ASP A 362 14.70 16.77 5.77
CA ASP A 362 15.42 17.68 4.88
C ASP A 362 15.18 19.18 5.23
N PRO A 363 16.10 19.81 5.97
CA PRO A 363 15.98 21.23 6.35
C PRO A 363 16.15 22.19 5.16
N ALA A 364 16.86 21.78 4.11
CA ALA A 364 17.05 22.60 2.92
C ALA A 364 15.76 22.64 2.08
N LEU A 365 15.12 21.48 1.89
CA LEU A 365 13.79 21.39 1.30
C LEU A 365 12.78 22.22 2.08
N PHE A 366 12.82 22.15 3.41
CA PHE A 366 11.94 22.92 4.27
C PHE A 366 12.10 24.43 4.04
N SER A 367 13.34 24.92 4.00
CA SER A 367 13.64 26.34 3.78
C SER A 367 13.17 26.84 2.40
N MET A 368 13.28 25.98 1.37
CA MET A 368 12.72 26.30 0.05
C MET A 368 11.19 26.38 0.08
N LEU A 369 10.52 25.50 0.82
CA LEU A 369 9.07 25.52 0.99
C LEU A 369 8.62 26.78 1.73
N GLU A 370 9.32 27.20 2.80
CA GLU A 370 9.10 28.48 3.48
C GLU A 370 9.14 29.65 2.49
N THR A 371 10.11 29.64 1.57
CA THR A 371 10.31 30.74 0.62
C THR A 371 9.34 30.71 -0.56
N HIS A 372 8.97 29.52 -1.06
CA HIS A 372 8.35 29.37 -2.37
C HIS A 372 6.95 28.72 -2.37
N HIS A 373 6.37 28.39 -1.22
CA HIS A 373 5.04 27.78 -1.15
C HIS A 373 3.97 28.59 -1.89
N GLY A 374 3.97 29.92 -1.75
CA GLY A 374 3.04 30.81 -2.47
C GLY A 374 3.17 30.69 -3.98
N THR A 375 4.40 30.72 -4.51
CA THR A 375 4.67 30.54 -5.95
C THR A 375 4.27 29.14 -6.44
N LEU A 376 4.44 28.10 -5.62
CA LEU A 376 4.01 26.75 -5.98
C LEU A 376 2.48 26.64 -6.07
N LEU A 377 1.75 27.37 -5.23
CA LEU A 377 0.29 27.33 -5.17
C LEU A 377 -0.41 28.26 -6.18
N ASP A 378 0.16 29.43 -6.46
CA ASP A 378 -0.45 30.50 -7.27
C ASP A 378 0.38 30.92 -8.48
N GLY A 379 1.65 30.54 -8.55
CA GLY A 379 2.60 31.01 -9.54
C GLY A 379 2.81 30.04 -10.69
N PRO A 380 3.62 30.44 -11.68
CA PRO A 380 4.06 29.54 -12.74
C PRO A 380 4.96 28.44 -12.19
N VAL A 381 5.06 27.34 -12.93
CA VAL A 381 6.09 26.32 -12.67
C VAL A 381 7.46 26.94 -12.93
N THR A 382 8.28 27.06 -11.89
CA THR A 382 9.63 27.68 -11.93
C THR A 382 10.74 26.65 -11.72
N ALA A 383 11.99 27.08 -11.86
CA ALA A 383 13.15 26.28 -11.45
C ALA A 383 13.09 25.87 -9.96
N SER A 384 12.60 26.76 -9.08
CA SER A 384 12.39 26.46 -7.66
C SER A 384 11.31 25.40 -7.46
N THR A 385 10.20 25.47 -8.19
CA THR A 385 9.16 24.42 -8.18
C THR A 385 9.76 23.07 -8.56
N ALA A 386 10.55 23.02 -9.63
CA ALA A 386 11.19 21.81 -10.09
C ALA A 386 12.21 21.25 -9.09
N GLN A 387 12.96 22.13 -8.41
CA GLN A 387 13.91 21.73 -7.37
C GLN A 387 13.20 21.20 -6.12
N ILE A 388 12.11 21.81 -5.68
CA ILE A 388 11.27 21.32 -4.57
C ILE A 388 10.75 19.91 -4.86
N VAL A 389 10.17 19.69 -6.05
CA VAL A 389 9.66 18.37 -6.43
C VAL A 389 10.79 17.33 -6.48
N ARG A 390 11.94 17.67 -7.09
CA ARG A 390 13.12 16.79 -7.12
C ARG A 390 13.60 16.41 -5.72
N GLN A 391 13.77 17.39 -4.85
CA GLN A 391 14.27 17.14 -3.50
C GLN A 391 13.28 16.34 -2.66
N ALA A 392 11.97 16.61 -2.77
CA ALA A 392 10.93 15.82 -2.11
C ALA A 392 10.96 14.35 -2.56
N ILE A 393 11.12 14.08 -3.87
CA ILE A 393 11.29 12.72 -4.40
C ILE A 393 12.54 12.05 -3.83
N VAL A 394 13.69 12.75 -3.83
CA VAL A 394 14.94 12.19 -3.31
C VAL A 394 14.82 11.87 -1.82
N ALA A 395 14.21 12.77 -1.03
CA ALA A 395 13.94 12.54 0.39
C ALA A 395 13.06 11.30 0.61
N MET A 396 11.94 11.20 -0.12
CA MET A 396 11.05 10.03 -0.06
C MET A 396 11.76 8.73 -0.47
N GLN A 397 12.54 8.76 -1.57
CA GLN A 397 13.29 7.59 -2.03
C GLN A 397 14.31 7.10 -1.01
N ARG A 398 15.00 8.00 -0.29
CA ARG A 398 15.95 7.61 0.77
C ARG A 398 15.25 6.84 1.89
N GLU A 399 14.10 7.34 2.34
CA GLU A 399 13.30 6.67 3.38
C GLU A 399 12.76 5.31 2.91
N LEU A 400 12.26 5.25 1.67
CA LEU A 400 11.73 4.01 1.09
C LEU A 400 12.82 2.98 0.79
N ALA A 401 14.03 3.40 0.41
CA ALA A 401 15.13 2.49 0.10
C ALA A 401 15.61 1.71 1.33
N ALA A 402 15.54 2.32 2.52
CA ALA A 402 15.90 1.67 3.78
C ALA A 402 14.85 0.65 4.26
N ASN A 403 13.58 0.85 3.90
CA ASN A 403 12.46 0.00 4.35
C ASN A 403 11.41 -0.21 3.22
N PRO A 404 11.78 -0.84 2.08
CA PRO A 404 10.97 -0.86 0.87
C PRO A 404 9.68 -1.69 0.98
N PHE A 405 9.66 -2.64 1.91
CA PHE A 405 8.51 -3.51 2.18
C PHE A 405 7.79 -3.17 3.50
N GLU A 406 8.23 -2.12 4.19
CA GLU A 406 7.65 -1.65 5.45
C GLU A 406 7.53 -2.73 6.51
N GLU A 407 8.63 -3.47 6.67
CA GLU A 407 8.78 -4.48 7.72
C GLU A 407 9.02 -3.78 9.06
N GLU A 408 9.74 -2.65 9.04
CA GLU A 408 9.88 -1.77 10.20
C GLU A 408 8.68 -0.81 10.32
N VAL A 409 8.14 -0.71 11.54
CA VAL A 409 6.95 0.11 11.85
C VAL A 409 7.30 1.59 12.10
N CYS A 410 8.54 1.88 12.46
CA CYS A 410 9.04 3.24 12.65
C CYS A 410 9.44 3.82 11.29
N ARG A 411 8.61 4.71 10.75
CA ARG A 411 8.78 5.27 9.41
C ARG A 411 8.54 6.78 9.44
N LEU A 412 9.57 7.56 9.15
CA LEU A 412 9.45 9.03 9.06
C LEU A 412 8.43 9.49 8.01
N PRO A 413 8.23 8.81 6.87
CA PRO A 413 7.17 9.14 5.93
C PRO A 413 5.74 9.08 6.49
N ASP A 414 5.54 8.48 7.67
CA ASP A 414 4.23 8.45 8.34
C ASP A 414 3.96 9.69 9.19
N PHE A 415 4.83 10.70 9.20
CA PHE A 415 4.65 11.93 9.98
C PHE A 415 3.29 12.59 9.75
N GLY A 416 2.46 12.60 10.79
CA GLY A 416 1.12 13.17 10.76
C GLY A 416 0.05 12.23 10.22
N HIS A 417 0.41 11.13 9.54
CA HIS A 417 -0.54 10.13 9.06
C HIS A 417 -1.20 9.35 10.20
N GLU A 418 -0.58 9.25 11.38
CA GLU A 418 -1.16 8.53 12.52
C GLU A 418 -2.50 9.12 12.96
N PHE A 419 -2.56 10.45 13.06
CA PHE A 419 -3.82 11.16 13.30
C PHE A 419 -4.58 11.43 11.99
N GLY A 420 -3.86 11.76 10.91
CA GLY A 420 -4.45 12.15 9.63
C GLY A 420 -5.38 11.10 9.05
N HIS A 421 -4.97 9.82 9.02
CA HIS A 421 -5.84 8.75 8.51
C HIS A 421 -7.12 8.59 9.35
N LEU A 422 -7.02 8.73 10.68
CA LEU A 422 -8.18 8.66 11.57
C LEU A 422 -9.12 9.85 11.37
N LEU A 423 -8.56 11.04 11.12
CA LEU A 423 -9.32 12.26 10.80
C LEU A 423 -10.03 12.17 9.44
N GLU A 424 -9.39 11.61 8.41
CA GLU A 424 -10.04 11.38 7.11
C GLU A 424 -11.31 10.54 7.30
N VAL A 425 -11.19 9.40 7.99
CA VAL A 425 -12.32 8.50 8.24
C VAL A 425 -13.37 9.16 9.13
N ALA A 426 -12.95 9.78 10.24
CA ALA A 426 -13.86 10.38 11.21
C ALA A 426 -14.60 11.62 10.67
N SER A 427 -14.02 12.32 9.69
CA SER A 427 -14.66 13.45 8.99
C SER A 427 -15.59 13.01 7.85
N GLY A 428 -15.73 11.71 7.61
CA GLY A 428 -16.47 11.19 6.46
C GLY A 428 -15.85 11.60 5.13
N TYR A 429 -14.51 11.73 5.10
CA TYR A 429 -13.73 12.22 3.96
C TYR A 429 -14.06 13.67 3.53
N ARG A 430 -14.62 14.49 4.43
CA ARG A 430 -14.70 15.95 4.22
C ARG A 430 -13.31 16.56 4.13
N LEU A 431 -12.39 16.15 5.01
CA LEU A 431 -10.99 16.54 4.91
C LEU A 431 -10.33 15.76 3.77
N ARG A 432 -9.63 16.47 2.88
CA ARG A 432 -8.77 15.84 1.89
C ARG A 432 -7.55 15.23 2.59
N HIS A 433 -6.88 14.30 1.91
CA HIS A 433 -5.73 13.58 2.50
C HIS A 433 -4.67 14.54 3.07
N GLY A 434 -4.16 15.46 2.25
CA GLY A 434 -3.14 16.42 2.70
C GLY A 434 -3.63 17.37 3.80
N GLU A 435 -4.93 17.71 3.83
CA GLU A 435 -5.50 18.52 4.91
C GLU A 435 -5.52 17.76 6.24
N ALA A 436 -5.93 16.49 6.22
CA ALA A 436 -5.92 15.65 7.41
C ALA A 436 -4.49 15.36 7.90
N VAL A 437 -3.55 15.13 6.98
CA VAL A 437 -2.12 14.98 7.29
C VAL A 437 -1.55 16.25 7.90
N ALA A 438 -1.91 17.44 7.39
CA ALA A 438 -1.48 18.72 7.97
C ALA A 438 -1.96 18.91 9.42
N VAL A 439 -3.22 18.58 9.72
CA VAL A 439 -3.73 18.59 11.11
C VAL A 439 -2.96 17.59 11.97
N GLY A 440 -2.71 16.38 11.46
CA GLY A 440 -1.95 15.37 12.18
C GLY A 440 -0.51 15.77 12.46
N MET A 441 0.15 16.40 11.50
CA MET A 441 1.48 16.99 11.62
C MET A 441 1.51 18.09 12.68
N ALA A 442 0.54 19.01 12.66
CA ALA A 442 0.44 20.10 13.62
C ALA A 442 0.25 19.59 15.06
N LEU A 443 -0.55 18.53 15.23
CA LEU A 443 -0.74 17.82 16.51
C LEU A 443 0.54 17.12 16.99
N ALA A 444 1.21 16.37 16.09
CA ALA A 444 2.44 15.67 16.41
C ALA A 444 3.58 16.65 16.75
N GLY A 445 3.73 17.75 16.02
CA GLY A 445 4.67 18.82 16.34
C GLY A 445 4.36 19.49 17.68
N ALA A 446 3.08 19.72 18.00
CA ALA A 446 2.71 20.25 19.32
C ALA A 446 3.07 19.26 20.44
N LEU A 447 2.84 17.96 20.25
CA LEU A 447 3.27 16.94 21.20
C LEU A 447 4.80 16.87 21.34
N ALA A 448 5.54 17.11 20.25
CA ALA A 448 7.00 17.20 20.29
C ALA A 448 7.47 18.34 21.20
N VAL A 449 6.86 19.53 21.10
CA VAL A 449 7.13 20.66 22.01
C VAL A 449 6.75 20.30 23.46
N GLU A 450 5.55 19.76 23.66
CA GLU A 450 5.06 19.41 25.00
C GLU A 450 5.90 18.31 25.68
N SER A 451 6.58 17.48 24.89
CA SER A 451 7.52 16.44 25.37
C SER A 451 8.96 16.93 25.48
N GLY A 452 9.24 18.22 25.20
CA GLY A 452 10.58 18.81 25.26
C GLY A 452 11.52 18.36 24.13
N ARG A 453 10.97 17.84 23.02
CA ARG A 453 11.74 17.27 21.90
C ARG A 453 11.88 18.21 20.71
N LEU A 454 11.04 19.23 20.62
CA LEU A 454 11.15 20.29 19.61
C LEU A 454 11.14 21.65 20.30
N ALA A 455 12.01 22.56 19.85
CA ALA A 455 12.03 23.92 20.37
C ALA A 455 10.80 24.73 19.90
N GLU A 456 10.27 25.57 20.78
CA GLU A 456 9.12 26.43 20.49
C GLU A 456 9.31 27.27 19.20
N PRO A 457 10.47 27.92 18.94
CA PRO A 457 10.65 28.72 17.73
C PRO A 457 10.61 27.89 16.44
N GLU A 458 11.10 26.66 16.47
CA GLU A 458 11.05 25.76 15.31
C GLU A 458 9.62 25.31 15.03
N TYR A 459 8.85 25.01 16.09
CA TYR A 459 7.44 24.70 15.93
C TYR A 459 6.63 25.87 15.36
N GLN A 460 6.94 27.11 15.76
CA GLN A 460 6.27 28.29 15.20
C GLN A 460 6.58 28.48 13.72
N ARG A 461 7.82 28.27 13.28
CA ARG A 461 8.19 28.25 11.85
C ARG A 461 7.40 27.19 11.08
N PHE A 462 7.30 25.99 11.65
CA PHE A 462 6.53 24.89 11.07
C PHE A 462 5.05 25.23 10.91
N LEU A 463 4.44 25.76 11.96
CA LEU A 463 3.03 26.15 11.97
C LEU A 463 2.76 27.31 11.01
N ALA A 464 3.68 28.27 10.91
CA ALA A 464 3.62 29.37 9.95
C ALA A 464 3.67 28.87 8.49
N LEU A 465 4.47 27.84 8.19
CA LEU A 465 4.49 27.24 6.85
C LEU A 465 3.19 26.51 6.53
N LEU A 466 2.63 25.72 7.46
CA LEU A 466 1.34 25.05 7.24
C LEU A 466 0.22 26.06 6.99
N THR A 467 0.11 27.08 7.84
CA THR A 467 -0.92 28.12 7.70
C THR A 467 -0.71 29.00 6.47
N GLY A 468 0.54 29.38 6.16
CA GLY A 468 0.89 30.12 4.94
C GLY A 468 0.59 29.35 3.64
N ALA A 469 0.70 28.02 3.67
CA ALA A 469 0.24 27.13 2.61
C ALA A 469 -1.29 26.98 2.53
N GLY A 470 -2.03 27.63 3.45
CA GLY A 470 -3.48 27.54 3.57
C GLY A 470 -3.98 26.18 4.06
N LEU A 471 -3.15 25.40 4.75
CA LEU A 471 -3.51 24.09 5.30
C LEU A 471 -4.16 24.23 6.69
N PRO A 472 -5.17 23.40 7.00
CA PRO A 472 -5.74 23.38 8.33
C PRO A 472 -4.74 22.77 9.32
N VAL A 473 -4.63 23.38 10.49
CA VAL A 473 -3.76 22.91 11.59
C VAL A 473 -4.55 22.31 12.76
N ILE A 474 -5.87 22.46 12.74
CA ILE A 474 -6.80 21.83 13.66
C ILE A 474 -8.16 21.60 12.99
N ASP A 475 -8.89 20.59 13.47
CA ASP A 475 -10.25 20.29 13.05
C ASP A 475 -11.15 20.15 14.29
N PRO A 476 -12.45 20.49 14.25
CA PRO A 476 -13.37 20.31 15.38
C PRO A 476 -13.42 18.88 15.95
N LEU A 477 -13.06 17.87 15.17
CA LEU A 477 -12.94 16.49 15.63
C LEU A 477 -11.77 16.26 16.61
N CYS A 478 -10.80 17.17 16.67
CA CYS A 478 -9.59 17.10 17.50
C CYS A 478 -9.88 17.42 18.98
N THR A 479 -10.76 16.65 19.61
CA THR A 479 -11.01 16.76 21.05
C THR A 479 -9.96 15.96 21.83
N PRO A 480 -9.44 16.46 22.97
CA PRO A 480 -8.39 15.76 23.72
C PRO A 480 -8.74 14.32 24.10
N GLY A 481 -10.00 14.07 24.48
CA GLY A 481 -10.48 12.72 24.82
C GLY A 481 -10.46 11.76 23.63
N ARG A 482 -10.88 12.24 22.44
CA ARG A 482 -10.85 11.42 21.21
C ARG A 482 -9.41 11.13 20.78
N LEU A 483 -8.53 12.14 20.78
CA LEU A 483 -7.13 11.97 20.42
C LEU A 483 -6.40 11.02 21.36
N TRP A 484 -6.71 11.06 22.66
CA TRP A 484 -6.13 10.14 23.65
C TRP A 484 -6.55 8.70 23.39
N ARG A 485 -7.84 8.48 23.09
CA ARG A 485 -8.35 7.16 22.71
C ARG A 485 -7.65 6.65 21.44
N TRP A 486 -7.57 7.49 20.40
CA TRP A 486 -6.89 7.16 19.15
C TRP A 486 -5.43 6.75 19.36
N LEU A 487 -4.67 7.45 20.21
CA LEU A 487 -3.30 7.07 20.54
C LEU A 487 -3.21 5.71 21.24
N ARG A 488 -4.05 5.47 22.25
CA ARG A 488 -4.03 4.24 23.06
C ARG A 488 -4.50 3.01 22.30
N GLU A 489 -5.52 3.17 21.47
CA GLU A 489 -6.24 2.05 20.87
C GLU A 489 -5.88 1.91 19.39
N ASP A 490 -6.25 2.89 18.57
CA ASP A 490 -6.16 2.78 17.11
C ASP A 490 -4.71 2.83 16.59
N ILE A 491 -3.95 3.87 16.95
CA ILE A 491 -2.57 4.10 16.50
C ILE A 491 -1.67 3.00 17.05
N SER A 492 -1.75 2.71 18.36
CA SER A 492 -0.94 1.67 18.99
C SER A 492 -1.22 0.29 18.42
N ALA A 493 -2.48 -0.07 18.19
CA ALA A 493 -2.81 -1.35 17.54
C ALA A 493 -2.27 -1.43 16.11
N HIS A 494 -2.29 -0.32 15.36
CA HIS A 494 -1.80 -0.27 13.99
C HIS A 494 -0.27 -0.41 13.90
N LYS A 495 0.48 0.14 14.85
CA LYS A 495 1.95 0.10 14.88
C LYS A 495 2.53 -1.03 15.75
N GLY A 496 1.72 -2.03 16.10
CA GLY A 496 2.20 -3.28 16.68
C GLY A 496 2.28 -3.28 18.22
N GLY A 497 1.42 -2.52 18.88
CA GLY A 497 1.22 -2.52 20.34
C GLY A 497 1.62 -1.21 21.03
N ALA A 498 2.27 -0.29 20.31
CA ALA A 498 2.76 0.97 20.84
C ALA A 498 2.62 2.08 19.78
N PRO A 499 2.53 3.37 20.16
CA PRO A 499 2.17 4.43 19.24
C PRO A 499 3.23 4.69 18.17
N HIS A 500 4.53 4.57 18.49
CA HIS A 500 5.65 4.93 17.62
C HIS A 500 5.36 6.19 16.79
N LEU A 501 4.87 7.23 17.49
CA LEU A 501 4.37 8.45 16.88
C LEU A 501 5.55 9.23 16.31
N VAL A 502 5.53 9.49 15.01
CA VAL A 502 6.58 10.30 14.37
C VAL A 502 6.44 11.75 14.84
N ILE A 503 7.57 12.35 15.21
CA ILE A 503 7.64 13.74 15.63
C ILE A 503 8.88 14.41 15.05
N PRO A 504 8.85 15.72 14.78
CA PRO A 504 10.07 16.50 14.53
C PRO A 504 10.87 16.65 15.82
N THR A 505 12.21 16.56 15.72
CA THR A 505 13.17 16.87 16.79
C THR A 505 13.96 18.15 16.51
N ALA A 506 14.07 18.51 15.24
CA ALA A 506 14.46 19.81 14.72
C ALA A 506 13.84 19.95 13.32
N ILE A 507 13.85 21.14 12.73
CA ILE A 507 13.45 21.25 11.31
C ILE A 507 14.41 20.40 10.46
N GLY A 508 13.85 19.46 9.70
CA GLY A 508 14.63 18.54 8.87
C GLY A 508 15.12 17.28 9.58
N SER A 509 14.71 17.06 10.84
CA SER A 509 15.10 15.88 11.62
C SER A 509 13.90 15.35 12.39
N GLY A 510 13.59 14.08 12.17
CA GLY A 510 12.50 13.37 12.83
C GLY A 510 12.99 12.33 13.84
N GLY A 511 12.12 12.05 14.80
CA GLY A 511 12.25 10.97 15.77
C GLY A 511 10.89 10.35 16.09
N PHE A 512 10.84 9.55 17.14
CA PHE A 512 9.64 8.81 17.51
C PHE A 512 9.37 8.90 19.01
N ILE A 513 8.10 9.08 19.38
CA ILE A 513 7.62 8.76 20.72
C ILE A 513 7.20 7.30 20.69
N HIS A 514 7.98 6.44 21.35
CA HIS A 514 7.88 4.99 21.16
C HIS A 514 6.73 4.40 21.96
N THR A 515 6.47 4.88 23.17
CA THR A 515 5.49 4.31 24.09
C THR A 515 4.43 5.32 24.51
N ILE A 516 3.31 4.81 25.02
CA ILE A 516 2.20 5.66 25.45
C ILE A 516 2.50 6.36 26.79
N GLU A 517 3.38 5.80 27.61
CA GLU A 517 3.81 6.32 28.90
C GLU A 517 4.59 7.63 28.77
N GLU A 518 5.21 7.86 27.61
CA GLU A 518 5.87 9.12 27.24
C GLU A 518 4.87 10.25 26.99
N LEU A 519 3.57 9.94 26.92
CA LEU A 519 2.50 10.89 26.65
C LEU A 519 1.51 10.96 27.81
N THR A 520 0.90 12.14 27.97
CA THR A 520 -0.20 12.32 28.92
C THR A 520 -1.41 12.97 28.25
N SER A 521 -2.60 12.67 28.76
CA SER A 521 -3.82 13.38 28.36
C SER A 521 -3.72 14.89 28.54
N SER A 522 -2.88 15.37 29.48
CA SER A 522 -2.64 16.79 29.71
C SER A 522 -1.85 17.45 28.57
N MET A 523 -0.89 16.75 27.97
CA MET A 523 -0.12 17.23 26.81
C MET A 523 -1.04 17.42 25.61
N LEU A 524 -1.94 16.47 25.34
CA LEU A 524 -2.95 16.62 24.29
C LEU A 524 -3.87 17.83 24.53
N LYS A 525 -4.31 18.06 25.78
CA LYS A 525 -5.12 19.25 26.11
C LYS A 525 -4.37 20.53 25.80
N ARG A 526 -3.08 20.61 26.13
CA ARG A 526 -2.22 21.78 25.83
C ARG A 526 -1.99 21.94 24.32
N ALA A 527 -1.69 20.84 23.62
CA ALA A 527 -1.57 20.82 22.16
C ALA A 527 -2.83 21.32 21.44
N CYS A 528 -4.02 20.84 21.85
CA CYS A 528 -5.28 21.30 21.27
C CYS A 528 -5.54 22.79 21.52
N ARG A 529 -5.28 23.28 22.75
CA ARG A 529 -5.44 24.70 23.09
C ARG A 529 -4.52 25.60 22.28
N ARG A 530 -3.25 25.21 22.15
CA ARG A 530 -2.23 25.88 21.34
C ARG A 530 -2.71 26.06 19.90
N LEU A 531 -3.20 24.98 19.29
CA LEU A 531 -3.68 24.99 17.90
C LEU A 531 -5.01 25.72 17.71
N SER A 532 -5.90 25.71 18.71
CA SER A 532 -7.19 26.42 18.64
C SER A 532 -7.04 27.95 18.64
N GLY A 533 -5.89 28.47 19.10
CA GLY A 533 -5.57 29.90 19.08
C GLY A 533 -4.98 30.38 17.76
N VAL A 534 -4.72 29.48 16.81
CA VAL A 534 -4.14 29.80 15.50
C VAL A 534 -5.27 30.15 14.54
N THR A 535 -5.35 31.41 14.11
CA THR A 535 -6.26 31.82 13.05
C THR A 535 -5.71 31.34 11.71
N SER A 536 -6.47 30.50 11.01
CA SER A 536 -6.19 29.99 9.67
C SER A 536 -6.33 31.03 8.58
#